data_AF-B6JEK7-F1
#
_entry.id   AF-B6JEK7-F1
#
_cell.length_a   1.000
_cell.length_b   1.000
_cell.length_c   1.000
_cell.angle_alpha   90.00
_cell.angle_beta   90.00
_cell.angle_gamma   90.00
#
_symmetry.space_group_name_H-M   'P 1'
#
loop_
_entity.id
_entity.type
_entity.pdbx_description
1 polymer ?
#
loop_
_entity_poly.entity_id
_entity_poly.type
_entity_poly.pdbx_seq_one_letter_code
_entity_poly.pdbx_strand_id
1 'polypeptide(L)'
;MRKSEACSVVARRLGLSLSRVEALVQRVSEAGLLPMARGSDRPDLGSLELSRLLLAAVADRGLGSAAATVQEFESLRTDTGVALGDVLDGIMSGRVEITGIMHQALILQLQPAGATIVSSGHHLRFGAPHADGAAKQIVVPGAQLAGLALEFRGADERAADEQVAVGRLAAALN
;
A
#
# COMPACT_ATOMS: atom_id res chain seq x y z
N MET A 1 1.91 -12.16 -9.49
CA MET A 1 1.78 -10.94 -10.33
C MET A 1 3.16 -10.44 -10.72
N ARG A 2 3.34 -9.98 -11.97
CA ARG A 2 4.63 -9.46 -12.43
C ARG A 2 4.88 -8.05 -11.87
N LYS A 3 6.14 -7.69 -11.65
CA LYS A 3 6.50 -6.37 -11.12
C LYS A 3 5.99 -5.20 -11.99
N SER A 4 6.13 -5.29 -13.31
CA SER A 4 5.66 -4.24 -14.24
C SER A 4 4.13 -4.09 -14.20
N GLU A 5 3.42 -5.21 -14.06
CA GLU A 5 1.97 -5.23 -13.91
C GLU A 5 1.56 -4.58 -12.59
N ALA A 6 2.21 -4.93 -11.48
CA ALA A 6 1.97 -4.30 -10.18
C ALA A 6 2.22 -2.78 -10.22
N CYS A 7 3.31 -2.31 -10.85
CA CYS A 7 3.56 -0.89 -11.05
C CYS A 7 2.42 -0.20 -11.82
N SER A 8 1.91 -0.84 -12.88
CA SER A 8 0.79 -0.33 -13.68
C SER A 8 -0.49 -0.20 -12.86
N VAL A 9 -0.83 -1.24 -12.08
CA VAL A 9 -2.00 -1.25 -11.18
C VAL A 9 -1.91 -0.10 -10.18
N VAL A 10 -0.78 0.06 -9.49
CA VAL A 10 -0.60 1.12 -8.49
C VAL A 10 -0.66 2.51 -9.13
N ALA A 11 0.07 2.72 -10.24
CA ALA A 11 0.10 3.99 -10.93
C ALA A 11 -1.31 4.43 -11.37
N ARG A 12 -2.07 3.52 -11.97
CA ARG A 12 -3.43 3.78 -12.41
C ARG A 12 -4.38 4.04 -11.24
N ARG A 13 -4.40 3.15 -10.24
CA ARG A 13 -5.36 3.23 -9.11
C ARG A 13 -5.19 4.48 -8.27
N LEU A 14 -3.94 4.95 -8.14
CA LEU A 14 -3.59 6.10 -7.30
C LEU A 14 -3.35 7.39 -8.10
N GLY A 15 -3.50 7.36 -9.42
CA GLY A 15 -3.25 8.53 -10.29
C GLY A 15 -1.79 9.00 -10.28
N LEU A 16 -0.84 8.07 -10.10
CA LEU A 16 0.59 8.36 -10.06
C LEU A 16 1.25 8.17 -11.42
N SER A 17 2.40 8.81 -11.62
CA SER A 17 3.22 8.57 -12.81
C SER A 17 3.81 7.16 -12.79
N LEU A 18 3.52 6.36 -13.83
CA LEU A 18 4.05 5.00 -13.97
C LEU A 18 5.59 4.99 -13.95
N SER A 19 6.23 5.88 -14.71
CA SER A 19 7.69 5.97 -14.76
C SER A 19 8.29 6.31 -13.39
N ARG A 20 7.59 7.12 -12.58
CA ARG A 20 8.00 7.41 -11.21
C ARG A 20 7.89 6.18 -10.30
N VAL A 21 6.79 5.44 -10.38
CA VAL A 21 6.58 4.21 -9.62
C VAL A 21 7.65 3.17 -9.99
N GLU A 22 7.90 2.97 -11.28
CA GLU A 22 8.94 2.05 -11.76
C GLU A 22 10.34 2.46 -11.27
N ALA A 23 10.67 3.75 -11.30
CA ALA A 23 11.94 4.24 -10.78
C ALA A 23 12.09 3.99 -9.27
N LEU A 24 11.06 4.22 -8.47
CA LEU A 24 11.08 3.93 -7.03
C LEU A 24 11.24 2.44 -6.76
N VAL A 25 10.45 1.61 -7.46
CA VAL A 25 10.50 0.15 -7.35
C VAL A 25 11.86 -0.41 -7.75
N GLN A 26 12.50 0.16 -8.77
CA GLN A 26 13.85 -0.21 -9.16
C GLN A 26 14.85 0.04 -8.03
N ARG A 27 14.79 1.23 -7.39
CA ARG A 27 15.66 1.55 -6.23
C ARG A 27 15.43 0.62 -5.04
N VAL A 28 14.17 0.26 -4.78
CA VAL A 28 13.82 -0.69 -3.72
C VAL A 28 14.30 -2.10 -4.04
N SER A 29 14.30 -2.48 -5.33
CA SER A 29 14.83 -3.77 -5.79
C SER A 29 16.35 -3.85 -5.68
N GLU A 30 17.06 -2.78 -6.04
CA GLU A 30 18.52 -2.65 -5.88
C GLU A 30 18.96 -2.77 -4.41
N ALA A 31 18.10 -2.36 -3.48
CA ALA A 31 18.31 -2.53 -2.05
C ALA A 31 17.94 -3.92 -1.51
N GLY A 32 17.49 -4.85 -2.37
CA GLY A 32 17.16 -6.22 -1.99
C GLY A 32 15.79 -6.40 -1.31
N LEU A 33 14.95 -5.36 -1.28
CA LEU A 33 13.62 -5.41 -0.65
C LEU A 33 12.53 -5.96 -1.58
N LEU A 34 12.80 -5.94 -2.88
CA LEU A 34 11.98 -6.53 -3.93
C LEU A 34 12.85 -7.42 -4.83
N PRO A 35 12.31 -8.53 -5.35
CA PRO A 35 13.10 -9.48 -6.12
C PRO A 35 13.55 -8.86 -7.45
N MET A 36 14.80 -9.09 -7.85
CA MET A 36 15.34 -8.63 -9.13
C MET A 36 15.28 -9.74 -10.17
N ALA A 37 14.98 -9.37 -11.42
CA ALA A 37 15.09 -10.29 -12.54
C ALA A 37 16.56 -10.68 -12.78
N ARG A 38 16.78 -11.95 -13.14
CA ARG A 38 18.10 -12.50 -13.49
C ARG A 38 18.00 -13.17 -14.87
N GLY A 39 18.36 -12.43 -15.91
CA GLY A 39 18.24 -12.91 -17.29
C GLY A 39 16.78 -13.12 -17.69
N SER A 40 16.43 -14.36 -18.08
CA SER A 40 15.06 -14.76 -18.39
C SER A 40 14.20 -15.01 -17.15
N ASP A 41 14.83 -15.22 -15.98
CA ASP A 41 14.10 -15.42 -14.73
C ASP A 41 13.57 -14.07 -14.24
N ARG A 42 12.25 -13.95 -14.26
CA ARG A 42 11.51 -12.78 -13.79
C ARG A 42 10.58 -13.31 -12.71
N PRO A 43 10.90 -13.11 -11.42
CA PRO A 43 10.07 -13.61 -10.33
C PRO A 43 8.75 -12.84 -10.24
N ASP A 44 7.70 -13.52 -9.83
CA ASP A 44 6.46 -12.88 -9.39
C ASP A 44 6.63 -12.25 -8.02
N LEU A 45 5.85 -11.21 -7.74
CA LEU A 45 5.75 -10.60 -6.43
C LEU A 45 4.74 -11.36 -5.56
N GLY A 46 5.14 -11.71 -4.35
CA GLY A 46 4.27 -12.11 -3.26
C GLY A 46 3.62 -10.91 -2.56
N SER A 47 2.71 -11.19 -1.61
CA SER A 47 1.91 -10.16 -0.92
C SER A 47 2.75 -9.15 -0.14
N LEU A 48 3.86 -9.58 0.46
CA LEU A 48 4.77 -8.68 1.19
C LEU A 48 5.48 -7.72 0.23
N GLU A 49 5.91 -8.22 -0.93
CA GLU A 49 6.59 -7.43 -1.94
C GLU A 49 5.62 -6.45 -2.61
N LEU A 50 4.37 -6.87 -2.82
CA LEU A 50 3.30 -5.98 -3.27
C LEU A 50 3.01 -4.86 -2.25
N SER A 51 3.08 -5.17 -0.95
CA SER A 51 2.94 -4.18 0.13
C SER A 51 4.10 -3.18 0.15
N ARG A 52 5.34 -3.66 -0.02
CA ARG A 52 6.53 -2.80 -0.14
C ARG A 52 6.49 -1.91 -1.38
N LEU A 53 6.00 -2.44 -2.50
CA LEU A 53 5.78 -1.68 -3.73
C LEU A 53 4.77 -0.55 -3.52
N LEU A 54 3.65 -0.83 -2.85
CA LEU A 54 2.68 0.18 -2.45
C LEU A 54 3.35 1.27 -1.60
N LEU A 55 4.04 0.88 -0.51
CA LEU A 55 4.74 1.81 0.36
C LEU A 55 5.75 2.68 -0.39
N ALA A 56 6.51 2.10 -1.33
CA ALA A 56 7.45 2.85 -2.16
C ALA A 56 6.75 3.96 -2.96
N ALA A 57 5.58 3.66 -3.50
CA ALA A 57 4.80 4.60 -4.32
C ALA A 57 4.12 5.70 -3.47
N VAL A 58 3.53 5.34 -2.33
CA VAL A 58 2.72 6.29 -1.53
C VAL A 58 3.53 7.05 -0.49
N ALA A 59 4.68 6.52 -0.07
CA ALA A 59 5.60 7.18 0.84
C ALA A 59 6.79 7.84 0.12
N ASP A 60 6.61 8.30 -1.12
CA ASP A 60 7.71 8.86 -1.92
C ASP A 60 8.36 10.10 -1.26
N ARG A 61 9.61 9.95 -0.83
CA ARG A 61 10.49 11.01 -0.33
C ARG A 61 11.73 11.23 -1.21
N GLY A 62 11.73 10.71 -2.44
CA GLY A 62 12.85 10.76 -3.37
C GLY A 62 13.48 9.39 -3.66
N LEU A 63 14.11 9.27 -4.83
CA LEU A 63 14.77 8.03 -5.27
C LEU A 63 15.95 7.61 -4.38
N GLY A 64 16.63 8.58 -3.76
CA GLY A 64 17.75 8.33 -2.86
C GLY A 64 17.35 7.72 -1.52
N SER A 65 16.09 7.92 -1.10
CA SER A 65 15.55 7.49 0.19
C SER A 65 14.50 6.38 0.08
N ALA A 66 14.20 5.91 -1.14
CA ALA A 66 13.09 4.98 -1.39
C ALA A 66 13.14 3.71 -0.53
N ALA A 67 14.29 3.02 -0.50
CA ALA A 67 14.46 1.80 0.28
C ALA A 67 14.36 2.05 1.80
N ALA A 68 15.06 3.07 2.29
CA ALA A 68 15.01 3.46 3.70
C ALA A 68 13.59 3.85 4.14
N THR A 69 12.85 4.51 3.27
CA THR A 69 11.46 4.91 3.52
C THR A 69 10.54 3.71 3.60
N VAL A 70 10.68 2.73 2.68
CA VAL A 70 9.90 1.48 2.76
C VAL A 70 10.18 0.75 4.06
N GLN A 71 11.46 0.58 4.43
CA GLN A 71 11.85 -0.10 5.68
C GLN A 71 11.30 0.62 6.91
N GLU A 72 11.41 1.95 6.95
CA GLU A 72 10.88 2.75 8.05
C GLU A 72 9.37 2.52 8.21
N PHE A 73 8.60 2.70 7.14
CA PHE A 73 7.14 2.53 7.18
C PHE A 73 6.73 1.08 7.47
N GLU A 74 7.35 0.09 6.84
CA GLU A 74 7.09 -1.34 7.07
C GLU A 74 7.30 -1.71 8.54
N SER A 75 8.29 -1.09 9.19
CA SER A 75 8.64 -1.34 10.59
C SER A 75 7.80 -0.57 11.61
N LEU A 76 6.94 0.37 11.20
CA LEU A 76 6.09 1.12 12.14
C LEU A 76 5.18 0.17 12.89
N ARG A 77 5.04 0.38 14.20
CA ARG A 77 4.25 -0.48 15.08
C ARG A 77 3.12 0.27 15.76
N THR A 78 2.04 -0.44 16.07
CA THR A 78 1.02 -0.02 17.03
C THR A 78 1.56 -0.08 18.46
N ASP A 79 0.82 0.51 19.41
CA ASP A 79 1.11 0.39 20.85
C ASP A 79 1.06 -1.06 21.36
N THR A 80 0.35 -1.93 20.62
CA THR A 80 0.25 -3.38 20.88
C THR A 80 1.34 -4.21 20.17
N GLY A 81 2.24 -3.56 19.43
CA GLY A 81 3.39 -4.20 18.77
C GLY A 81 3.15 -4.73 17.36
N VAL A 82 1.94 -4.58 16.80
CA VAL A 82 1.60 -5.01 15.43
C VAL A 82 2.31 -4.12 14.41
N ALA A 83 3.03 -4.71 13.44
CA ALA A 83 3.72 -3.95 12.42
C ALA A 83 2.81 -3.56 11.24
N LEU A 84 3.04 -2.39 10.65
CA LEU A 84 2.32 -1.93 9.47
C LEU A 84 2.55 -2.87 8.28
N GLY A 85 3.78 -3.37 8.13
CA GLY A 85 4.13 -4.36 7.10
C GLY A 85 3.25 -5.61 7.15
N ASP A 86 3.01 -6.14 8.35
CA ASP A 86 2.19 -7.36 8.55
C ASP A 86 0.72 -7.10 8.20
N VAL A 87 0.21 -5.91 8.53
CA VAL A 87 -1.18 -5.52 8.22
C VAL A 87 -1.35 -5.34 6.72
N LEU A 88 -0.43 -4.63 6.06
CA LEU A 88 -0.47 -4.46 4.61
C LEU A 88 -0.30 -5.80 3.89
N ASP A 89 0.60 -6.67 4.34
CA ASP A 89 0.75 -8.03 3.80
C ASP A 89 -0.52 -8.86 3.98
N GLY A 90 -1.18 -8.76 5.14
CA GLY A 90 -2.49 -9.35 5.39
C GLY A 90 -3.58 -8.82 4.44
N ILE A 91 -3.56 -7.52 4.14
CA ILE A 91 -4.45 -6.89 3.16
C ILE A 91 -4.11 -7.35 1.75
N MET A 92 -2.84 -7.46 1.34
CA MET A 92 -2.54 -7.89 -0.04
C MET A 92 -2.84 -9.38 -0.24
N SER A 93 -2.60 -10.21 0.78
CA SER A 93 -2.85 -11.66 0.75
C SER A 93 -4.32 -12.06 0.94
N GLY A 94 -5.16 -11.17 1.47
CA GLY A 94 -6.56 -11.51 1.80
C GLY A 94 -6.78 -12.18 3.14
N ARG A 95 -5.75 -12.24 4.00
CA ARG A 95 -5.91 -12.66 5.40
C ARG A 95 -6.60 -11.61 6.27
N VAL A 96 -6.54 -10.35 5.86
CA VAL A 96 -7.29 -9.25 6.47
C VAL A 96 -8.45 -8.88 5.56
N GLU A 97 -9.67 -8.89 6.11
CA GLU A 97 -10.87 -8.51 5.37
C GLU A 97 -10.82 -7.04 4.95
N ILE A 98 -11.03 -6.79 3.65
CA ILE A 98 -11.00 -5.45 3.07
C ILE A 98 -12.30 -4.70 3.37
N THR A 99 -13.41 -5.40 3.65
CA THR A 99 -14.75 -4.84 3.86
C THR A 99 -14.77 -3.68 4.87
N GLY A 100 -14.03 -3.78 5.97
CA GLY A 100 -13.88 -2.67 6.93
C GLY A 100 -13.00 -1.51 6.42
N ILE A 101 -12.04 -1.78 5.55
CA ILE A 101 -11.08 -0.81 4.98
C ILE A 101 -11.70 -0.01 3.83
N MET A 102 -12.68 -0.60 3.11
CA MET A 102 -13.34 0.02 1.95
C MET A 102 -13.95 1.39 2.24
N HIS A 103 -14.34 1.63 3.49
CA HIS A 103 -15.05 2.83 3.93
C HIS A 103 -14.16 3.96 4.40
N GLN A 104 -12.84 3.79 4.31
CA GLN A 104 -11.90 4.62 5.07
C GLN A 104 -10.65 4.99 4.26
N ALA A 105 -9.50 5.15 4.91
CA ALA A 105 -8.26 5.54 4.26
C ALA A 105 -7.05 4.96 4.99
N LEU A 106 -6.00 4.69 4.22
CA LEU A 106 -4.64 4.63 4.73
C LEU A 106 -4.06 6.05 4.67
N ILE A 107 -3.71 6.60 5.83
CA ILE A 107 -3.12 7.93 5.97
C ILE A 107 -1.66 7.75 6.35
N LEU A 108 -0.75 8.32 5.58
CA LEU A 108 0.68 8.32 5.86
C LEU A 108 1.15 9.74 6.17
N GLN A 109 1.80 9.92 7.31
CA GLN A 109 2.55 11.12 7.64
C GLN A 109 4.01 10.90 7.30
N LEU A 110 4.57 11.69 6.37
CA LEU A 110 5.93 11.46 5.91
C LEU A 110 6.97 11.88 6.95
N GLN A 111 6.71 12.89 7.76
CA GLN A 111 7.66 13.35 8.78
C GLN A 111 6.93 13.94 10.00
N PRO A 112 7.17 13.42 11.22
CA PRO A 112 7.79 12.11 11.50
C PRO A 112 6.97 10.98 10.88
N ALA A 113 7.60 9.83 10.60
CA ALA A 113 6.93 8.69 9.99
C ALA A 113 5.81 8.17 10.89
N GLY A 114 4.59 8.18 10.35
CA GLY A 114 3.41 7.67 11.01
C GLY A 114 2.41 7.16 9.99
N ALA A 115 1.64 6.16 10.36
CA ALA A 115 0.56 5.66 9.53
C ALA A 115 -0.71 5.50 10.36
N THR A 116 -1.86 5.74 9.75
CA THR A 116 -3.16 5.41 10.33
C THR A 116 -3.96 4.63 9.31
N ILE A 117 -4.39 3.43 9.68
CA ILE A 117 -5.42 2.68 8.95
C ILE A 117 -6.71 2.87 9.71
N VAL A 118 -7.70 3.45 9.06
CA VAL A 118 -9.03 3.56 9.62
C VAL A 118 -9.83 2.33 9.12
N SER A 119 -10.43 1.55 10.04
CA SER A 119 -11.39 0.44 9.79
C SER A 119 -12.72 0.78 10.52
N SER A 120 -13.89 0.32 10.07
CA SER A 120 -15.22 0.72 10.63
C SER A 120 -15.25 0.66 12.17
N GLY A 121 -15.17 1.81 12.84
CA GLY A 121 -15.12 1.95 14.31
C GLY A 121 -13.74 1.86 14.98
N HIS A 122 -12.65 1.55 14.25
CA HIS A 122 -11.30 1.36 14.78
C HIS A 122 -10.24 2.12 14.01
N HIS A 123 -9.36 2.83 14.72
CA HIS A 123 -8.22 3.53 14.14
C HIS A 123 -6.94 2.79 14.59
N LEU A 124 -6.29 2.10 13.66
CA LEU A 124 -4.98 1.52 13.93
C LEU A 124 -3.91 2.56 13.60
N ARG A 125 -3.23 3.03 14.64
CA ARG A 125 -2.14 4.00 14.53
C ARG A 125 -0.81 3.27 14.63
N PHE A 126 0.12 3.62 13.75
CA PHE A 126 1.46 3.08 13.71
C PHE A 126 2.49 4.21 13.77
N GLY A 127 3.53 4.02 14.59
CA GLY A 127 4.64 4.97 14.66
C GLY A 127 4.36 6.20 15.52
N ALA A 128 5.06 7.29 15.22
CA ALA A 128 5.01 8.50 16.02
C ALA A 128 3.60 9.12 16.04
N PRO A 129 3.25 9.84 17.11
CA PRO A 129 2.07 10.67 17.09
C PRO A 129 2.09 11.65 15.90
N HIS A 130 0.90 12.06 15.43
CA HIS A 130 0.77 13.10 14.42
C HIS A 130 1.45 14.33 15.01
N ALA A 131 2.41 14.90 14.28
CA ALA A 131 3.13 16.05 14.80
C ALA A 131 2.17 17.24 14.88
N ASP A 132 2.27 18.01 15.96
CA ASP A 132 1.58 19.30 16.07
C ASP A 132 2.27 20.30 15.12
N GLY A 133 1.81 20.34 13.86
CA GLY A 133 2.37 21.19 12.81
C GLY A 133 1.96 20.79 11.40
N ALA A 134 2.45 21.54 10.40
CA ALA A 134 2.23 21.22 8.98
C ALA A 134 3.05 19.99 8.57
N ALA A 135 2.51 18.80 8.84
CA ALA A 135 3.10 17.55 8.39
C ALA A 135 2.57 17.18 7.00
N LYS A 136 3.47 16.78 6.08
CA LYS A 136 3.06 16.29 4.75
C LYS A 136 2.36 14.95 4.92
N GLN A 137 1.06 14.92 4.61
CA GLN A 137 0.23 13.73 4.67
C GLN A 137 -0.13 13.24 3.26
N ILE A 138 -0.15 11.92 3.10
CA ILE A 138 -0.64 11.23 1.92
C ILE A 138 -1.84 10.41 2.35
N VAL A 139 -2.95 10.55 1.63
CA VAL A 139 -4.19 9.82 1.91
C VAL A 139 -4.44 8.89 0.73
N VAL A 140 -4.48 7.58 1.01
CA VAL A 140 -4.92 6.55 0.07
C VAL A 140 -6.35 6.18 0.44
N PRO A 141 -7.36 6.58 -0.36
CA PRO A 141 -8.74 6.20 -0.13
C PRO A 141 -8.90 4.69 -0.07
N GLY A 142 -9.78 4.23 0.83
CA GLY A 142 -10.06 2.84 1.11
C GLY A 142 -10.56 2.08 -0.10
N ALA A 143 -11.39 2.74 -0.93
CA ALA A 143 -11.83 2.18 -2.21
C ALA A 143 -10.66 1.93 -3.19
N GLN A 144 -9.65 2.82 -3.22
CA GLN A 144 -8.46 2.62 -4.05
C GLN A 144 -7.56 1.51 -3.49
N LEU A 145 -7.35 1.49 -2.18
CA LEU A 145 -6.59 0.43 -1.51
C LEU A 145 -7.26 -0.94 -1.69
N ALA A 146 -8.59 -0.99 -1.60
CA ALA A 146 -9.38 -2.18 -1.83
C ALA A 146 -9.28 -2.69 -3.27
N GLY A 147 -9.49 -1.80 -4.25
CA GLY A 147 -9.38 -2.16 -5.67
C GLY A 147 -7.96 -2.65 -6.03
N LEU A 148 -6.93 -1.99 -5.50
CA LEU A 148 -5.54 -2.39 -5.66
C LEU A 148 -5.29 -3.79 -5.06
N ALA A 149 -5.77 -4.05 -3.85
CA ALA A 149 -5.63 -5.37 -3.22
C ALA A 149 -6.39 -6.46 -3.99
N LEU A 150 -7.56 -6.17 -4.55
CA LEU A 150 -8.30 -7.12 -5.40
C LEU A 150 -7.55 -7.46 -6.69
N GLU A 151 -7.03 -6.45 -7.39
CA GLU A 151 -6.24 -6.67 -8.61
C GLU A 151 -4.95 -7.44 -8.32
N PHE A 152 -4.28 -7.14 -7.21
CA PHE A 152 -3.10 -7.88 -6.74
C PHE A 152 -3.37 -9.37 -6.48
N ARG A 153 -4.62 -9.71 -6.16
CA ARG A 153 -5.08 -11.10 -5.99
C ARG A 153 -5.59 -11.74 -7.29
N GLY A 154 -5.48 -11.03 -8.42
CA GLY A 154 -5.80 -11.55 -9.75
C GLY A 154 -7.19 -11.19 -10.26
N ALA A 155 -7.93 -10.30 -9.59
CA ALA A 155 -9.12 -9.71 -10.21
C ALA A 155 -8.70 -8.81 -11.38
N ASP A 156 -9.46 -8.82 -12.47
CA ASP A 156 -9.33 -7.76 -13.47
C ASP A 156 -9.87 -6.42 -12.93
N GLU A 157 -9.53 -5.34 -13.61
CA GLU A 157 -9.92 -3.98 -13.22
C GLU A 157 -11.42 -3.81 -13.00
N ARG A 158 -12.22 -4.35 -13.93
CA ARG A 158 -13.67 -4.18 -13.93
C ARG A 158 -14.29 -4.97 -12.79
N ALA A 159 -13.85 -6.21 -12.60
CA ALA A 159 -14.29 -7.05 -11.50
C ALA A 159 -13.93 -6.43 -10.13
N ALA A 160 -12.74 -5.83 -10.02
CA ALA A 160 -12.32 -5.10 -8.83
C ALA A 160 -13.21 -3.87 -8.59
N ASP A 161 -13.53 -3.10 -9.63
CA ASP A 161 -14.41 -1.92 -9.54
C ASP A 161 -15.84 -2.30 -9.13
N GLU A 162 -16.39 -3.36 -9.71
CA GLU A 162 -17.72 -3.87 -9.39
C GLU A 162 -17.78 -4.33 -7.93
N GLN A 163 -16.81 -5.11 -7.47
CA GLN A 163 -16.71 -5.50 -6.06
C GLN A 163 -16.58 -4.29 -5.13
N VAL A 164 -15.80 -3.28 -5.54
CA VAL A 164 -15.66 -2.05 -4.75
C VAL A 164 -16.94 -1.24 -4.70
N ALA A 165 -17.71 -1.20 -5.79
CA ALA A 165 -19.02 -0.55 -5.83
C ALA A 165 -20.04 -1.28 -4.95
N VAL A 166 -20.10 -2.61 -5.04
CA VAL A 166 -21.00 -3.44 -4.21
C VAL A 166 -20.68 -3.27 -2.73
N GLY A 167 -19.41 -3.33 -2.33
CA GLY A 167 -19.01 -3.12 -0.93
C GLY A 167 -19.41 -1.74 -0.40
N ARG A 168 -19.25 -0.69 -1.21
CA ARG A 168 -19.71 0.67 -0.87
C ARG A 168 -21.21 0.77 -0.65
N LEU A 169 -22.01 0.14 -1.53
CA LEU A 169 -23.46 0.11 -1.39
C LEU A 169 -23.90 -0.69 -0.17
N ALA A 170 -23.29 -1.85 0.08
CA ALA A 170 -23.64 -2.70 1.21
C ALA A 170 -23.46 -1.98 2.55
N ALA A 171 -22.40 -1.17 2.72
CA ALA A 171 -22.22 -0.41 3.95
C ALA A 171 -23.06 0.86 4.05
N ALA A 172 -23.49 1.45 2.94
CA ALA A 172 -24.42 2.58 2.98
C ALA A 172 -25.82 2.18 3.45
N LEU A 173 -26.14 0.87 3.38
CA LEU A 173 -27.42 0.30 3.78
C LEU A 173 -27.43 -0.25 5.22
N ASN A 174 -26.28 -0.26 5.91
CA ASN A 174 -26.11 -0.68 7.30
C ASN A 174 -25.76 0.52 8.19
#